data_AF-A0A4Z1F4J7-F1
#
_entry.id   AF-A0A4Z1F4J7-F1
#
_cell.length_a   1.000
_cell.length_b   1.000
_cell.length_c   1.000
_cell.angle_alpha   90.00
_cell.angle_beta   90.00
_cell.angle_gamma   90.00
#
_symmetry.space_group_name_H-M   'P 1'
#
loop_
_entity.id
_entity.type
_entity.pdbx_description
1 polymer ?
#
loop_
_entity_poly.entity_id
_entity_poly.type
_entity_poly.pdbx_seq_one_letter_code
_entity_poly.pdbx_strand_id
1 'polypeptide(L)'
;MPPHLPTPSPLFRLLTPLLQSFRSTFPSATSKTPLRTFTSTPPMHKKNPNSKTDPRVTLIRYHLQHPKTPRPLRFSRMRALRHWTIHRAWMILRRKQRIQEEGELYRLHQSMHNAMEDLRLLDGSGQKEAGRLYRVALEKKGIFGKDGVPIEYARAQTDTPAKEPWNHGWTTDKTTI
;
A
#
# COMPACT_ATOMS: atom_id res chain seq x y z
N MET A 1 36.82 -43.67 45.65
CA MET A 1 35.36 -43.86 45.60
C MET A 1 34.72 -42.48 45.48
N PRO A 2 34.31 -42.07 44.27
CA PRO A 2 33.93 -40.68 44.00
C PRO A 2 32.53 -40.33 44.56
N PRO A 3 32.33 -39.09 45.03
CA PRO A 3 31.08 -38.61 45.61
C PRO A 3 30.06 -38.15 44.56
N HIS A 4 28.80 -38.28 44.93
CA HIS A 4 27.59 -37.85 44.22
C HIS A 4 27.52 -36.32 44.09
N LEU A 5 27.16 -35.83 42.91
CA LEU A 5 26.79 -34.43 42.67
C LEU A 5 25.33 -34.34 42.21
N PRO A 6 24.59 -33.32 42.66
CA PRO A 6 23.15 -33.19 42.44
C PRO A 6 22.80 -32.71 41.02
N THR A 7 21.70 -33.25 40.50
CA THR A 7 21.09 -32.90 39.21
C THR A 7 20.39 -31.54 39.29
N PRO A 8 20.65 -30.59 38.37
CA PRO A 8 19.89 -29.35 38.29
C PRO A 8 18.58 -29.53 37.49
N SER A 9 17.48 -29.05 38.07
CA SER A 9 16.12 -29.06 37.51
C SER A 9 15.91 -28.03 36.38
N PRO A 10 15.06 -28.32 35.37
CA PRO A 10 14.90 -27.48 34.18
C PRO A 10 13.70 -26.51 34.32
N LEU A 11 13.85 -25.42 35.09
CA LEU A 11 12.77 -24.42 35.23
C LEU A 11 13.18 -22.96 34.94
N PHE A 12 14.24 -22.75 34.15
CA PHE A 12 14.58 -21.40 33.65
C PHE A 12 14.96 -21.41 32.17
N ARG A 13 14.04 -21.83 31.31
CA ARG A 13 14.23 -21.77 29.85
C ARG A 13 13.10 -21.12 29.06
N LEU A 14 12.39 -20.17 29.66
CA LEU A 14 11.43 -19.32 28.96
C LEU A 14 11.68 -17.86 29.31
N LEU A 15 12.66 -17.24 28.64
CA LEU A 15 12.73 -15.80 28.40
C LEU A 15 13.75 -15.57 27.28
N THR A 16 13.21 -15.39 26.08
CA THR A 16 13.87 -14.78 24.94
C THR A 16 14.34 -13.37 25.29
N PRO A 17 15.50 -12.95 24.74
CA PRO A 17 15.49 -11.68 24.04
C PRO A 17 16.02 -11.87 22.62
N LEU A 18 15.11 -11.67 21.67
CA LEU A 18 15.38 -11.57 20.25
C LEU A 18 16.07 -10.22 19.96
N LEU A 19 17.30 -10.06 20.42
CA LEU A 19 18.23 -9.00 20.02
C LEU A 19 19.62 -9.65 19.88
N GLN A 20 19.82 -10.43 18.82
CA GLN A 20 21.16 -10.79 18.36
C GLN A 20 21.42 -10.05 17.04
N SER A 21 22.09 -8.93 17.23
CA SER A 21 23.03 -8.28 16.33
C SER A 21 23.46 -9.15 15.14
N PHE A 22 23.15 -8.69 13.93
CA PHE A 22 23.77 -9.18 12.71
C PHE A 22 25.25 -8.78 12.71
N ARG A 23 26.12 -9.67 13.19
CA ARG A 23 27.57 -9.56 12.96
C ARG A 23 27.90 -10.32 11.69
N SER A 24 27.87 -9.63 10.56
CA SER A 24 28.41 -10.14 9.30
C SER A 24 29.93 -10.13 9.38
N THR A 25 30.54 -11.31 9.36
CA THR A 25 31.98 -11.50 9.16
C THR A 25 32.24 -11.74 7.69
N PHE A 26 32.86 -10.78 7.00
CA PHE A 26 33.46 -10.99 5.69
C PHE A 26 34.97 -11.20 5.84
N PRO A 27 35.56 -12.22 5.20
CA PRO A 27 37.01 -12.39 5.14
C PRO A 27 37.65 -11.35 4.19
N SER A 28 38.76 -10.77 4.63
CA SER A 28 39.59 -9.85 3.87
C SER A 28 40.42 -10.61 2.84
N ALA A 29 40.06 -10.52 1.56
CA ALA A 29 40.91 -10.89 0.45
C ALA A 29 41.44 -9.62 -0.23
N THR A 30 42.75 -9.38 -0.13
CA THR A 30 43.46 -8.30 -0.82
C THR A 30 43.63 -8.65 -2.30
N SER A 31 42.73 -8.15 -3.15
CA SER A 31 42.97 -8.02 -4.60
C SER A 31 43.12 -6.54 -4.94
N LYS A 32 44.29 -6.17 -5.48
CA LYS A 32 44.56 -4.84 -6.01
C LYS A 32 43.97 -4.76 -7.43
N THR A 33 42.70 -4.43 -7.54
CA THR A 33 42.08 -3.95 -8.78
C THR A 33 41.54 -2.54 -8.53
N PRO A 34 41.68 -1.60 -9.49
CA PRO A 34 41.18 -0.25 -9.30
C PRO A 34 39.64 -0.29 -9.27
N LEU A 35 39.06 -0.12 -8.08
CA LEU A 35 37.63 0.10 -7.92
C LEU A 35 37.27 1.37 -8.69
N ARG A 36 36.51 1.22 -9.79
CA ARG A 36 35.79 2.33 -10.41
C ARG A 36 34.89 2.95 -9.35
N THR A 37 35.20 4.18 -8.97
CA THR A 37 34.41 4.99 -8.05
C THR A 37 33.11 5.41 -8.76
N PHE A 38 32.10 4.54 -8.75
CA PHE A 38 30.76 4.92 -9.20
C PHE A 38 30.06 5.68 -8.08
N THR A 39 30.37 6.96 -7.97
CA THR A 39 29.72 7.88 -7.04
C THR A 39 28.79 8.77 -7.85
N SER A 40 27.48 8.58 -7.69
CA SER A 40 26.43 9.39 -8.34
C SER A 40 26.25 10.78 -7.71
N THR A 41 27.03 11.12 -6.69
CA THR A 41 27.02 12.47 -6.12
C THR A 41 27.96 13.36 -6.93
N PRO A 42 27.48 14.46 -7.53
CA PRO A 42 28.34 15.41 -8.24
C PRO A 42 29.47 15.89 -7.30
N PRO A 43 30.69 16.12 -7.81
CA PRO A 43 31.78 16.65 -7.00
C PRO A 43 31.31 17.95 -6.35
N MET A 44 31.43 18.01 -5.03
CA MET A 44 30.95 19.12 -4.23
C MET A 44 31.75 20.37 -4.62
N HIS A 45 31.20 21.21 -5.50
CA HIS A 45 31.82 22.48 -5.85
C HIS A 45 32.08 23.27 -4.56
N LYS A 46 33.30 23.79 -4.42
CA LYS A 46 33.70 24.64 -3.30
C LYS A 46 32.67 25.76 -3.14
N LYS A 47 31.93 25.74 -2.02
CA LYS A 47 30.91 26.75 -1.72
C LYS A 47 31.58 28.11 -1.77
N ASN A 48 31.14 28.96 -2.69
CA ASN A 48 31.64 30.33 -2.77
C ASN A 48 31.29 31.02 -1.43
N PRO A 49 32.26 31.51 -0.64
CA PRO A 49 32.01 32.07 0.69
C PRO A 49 31.03 33.26 0.66
N ASN A 50 30.86 33.90 -0.51
CA ASN A 50 29.93 35.01 -0.73
C ASN A 50 28.56 34.61 -1.29
N SER A 51 28.25 33.31 -1.48
CA SER A 51 26.92 32.92 -1.96
C SER A 51 25.88 32.99 -0.84
N LYS A 52 25.11 34.09 -0.83
CA LYS A 52 23.92 34.21 0.02
C LYS A 52 22.92 33.16 -0.45
N THR A 53 22.63 32.18 0.41
CA THR A 53 21.54 31.23 0.15
C THR A 53 20.24 32.02 0.18
N ASP A 54 19.41 31.85 -0.85
CA ASP A 54 18.10 32.50 -0.92
C ASP A 54 17.33 32.26 0.40
N PRO A 55 16.83 33.31 1.08
CA PRO A 55 16.04 33.16 2.30
C PRO A 55 14.85 32.21 2.14
N ARG A 56 14.28 32.11 0.93
CA ARG A 56 13.19 31.15 0.63
C ARG A 56 13.65 29.71 0.77
N VAL A 57 14.85 29.39 0.28
CA VAL A 57 15.44 28.05 0.41
C VAL A 57 15.72 27.73 1.88
N THR A 58 16.18 28.71 2.65
CA THR A 58 16.36 28.57 4.10
C THR A 58 15.02 28.32 4.82
N LEU A 59 13.98 29.05 4.44
CA LEU A 59 12.64 28.90 5.01
C LEU A 59 12.03 27.52 4.66
N ILE A 60 12.21 27.06 3.43
CA ILE A 60 11.81 25.71 2.99
C ILE A 60 12.54 24.65 3.80
N ARG A 61 13.87 24.77 3.94
CA ARG A 61 14.67 23.85 4.77
C ARG A 61 14.21 23.84 6.23
N TYR A 62 13.90 25.00 6.78
CA TYR A 62 13.39 25.12 8.13
C TYR A 62 12.02 24.45 8.32
N HIS A 63 11.08 24.62 7.38
CA HIS A 63 9.75 23.98 7.47
C HIS A 63 9.77 22.47 7.19
N LEU A 64 10.70 22.00 6.36
CA LEU A 64 10.92 20.56 6.12
C LEU A 64 11.60 19.87 7.30
N GLN A 65 12.58 20.55 7.92
CA GLN A 65 13.42 19.98 8.98
C GLN A 65 13.45 20.96 10.15
N HIS A 66 12.32 21.04 10.85
CA HIS A 66 12.18 21.92 11.98
C HIS A 66 12.58 21.23 13.30
N PRO A 67 13.51 21.78 14.09
CA PRO A 67 13.92 21.17 15.37
C PRO A 67 12.88 21.28 16.49
N LYS A 68 11.82 22.12 16.39
CA LYS A 68 10.76 22.17 17.42
C LYS A 68 9.68 21.13 17.17
N THR A 69 10.08 19.89 16.89
CA THR A 69 9.15 18.76 16.98
C THR A 69 8.78 18.56 18.46
N PRO A 70 7.49 18.34 18.79
CA PRO A 70 7.10 18.12 20.16
C PRO A 70 7.76 16.83 20.68
N ARG A 71 8.04 16.80 21.98
CA ARG A 71 8.58 15.59 22.63
C ARG A 71 7.58 14.43 22.45
N PRO A 72 8.06 13.18 22.35
CA PRO A 72 7.19 12.01 22.29
C PRO A 72 6.18 12.00 23.44
N LEU A 73 4.94 11.67 23.11
CA LEU A 73 3.82 11.70 24.04
C LEU A 73 3.99 10.63 25.12
N ARG A 74 4.03 11.05 26.39
CA ARG A 74 4.12 10.13 27.54
C ARG A 74 2.74 9.94 28.15
N PHE A 75 2.30 8.69 28.23
CA PHE A 75 1.01 8.34 28.82
C PHE A 75 1.16 7.82 30.25
N SER A 76 0.18 8.13 31.11
CA SER A 76 -0.01 7.40 32.36
C SER A 76 -0.55 6.00 32.09
N ARG A 77 -0.42 5.08 33.05
CA ARG A 77 -0.85 3.67 32.91
C ARG A 77 -2.30 3.53 32.41
N MET A 78 -3.26 4.22 33.03
CA MET A 78 -4.67 4.16 32.62
C MET A 78 -4.92 4.73 31.22
N ARG A 79 -4.19 5.79 30.83
CA ARG A 79 -4.31 6.37 29.48
C ARG A 79 -3.70 5.46 28.42
N ALA A 80 -2.55 4.84 28.71
CA ALA A 80 -1.89 3.88 27.84
C ALA A 80 -2.80 2.66 27.58
N LEU A 81 -3.44 2.13 28.62
CA LEU A 81 -4.38 1.01 28.48
C LEU A 81 -5.61 1.39 27.66
N ARG A 82 -6.23 2.55 27.90
CA ARG A 82 -7.35 3.04 27.08
C ARG A 82 -6.96 3.19 25.61
N HIS A 83 -5.81 3.80 25.35
CA HIS A 83 -5.30 3.94 23.98
C HIS A 83 -5.07 2.58 23.32
N TRP A 84 -4.48 1.63 24.05
CA TRP A 84 -4.26 0.28 23.54
C TRP A 84 -5.57 -0.44 23.19
N THR A 85 -6.58 -0.35 24.05
CA THR A 85 -7.89 -0.96 23.80
C THR A 85 -8.56 -0.36 22.55
N ILE A 86 -8.57 0.97 22.42
CA ILE A 86 -9.13 1.66 21.24
C ILE A 86 -8.38 1.23 19.97
N HIS A 87 -7.04 1.22 20.01
CA HIS A 87 -6.23 0.80 18.88
C HIS A 87 -6.51 -0.66 18.47
N ARG A 88 -6.63 -1.57 19.43
CA ARG A 88 -6.99 -2.98 19.16
C ARG A 88 -8.39 -3.12 18.57
N ALA A 89 -9.38 -2.42 19.13
CA ALA A 89 -10.74 -2.43 18.61
C ALA A 89 -10.78 -1.91 17.16
N TRP A 90 -10.06 -0.83 16.85
CA TRP A 90 -9.91 -0.31 15.50
C TRP A 90 -9.26 -1.32 14.54
N MET A 91 -8.18 -2.00 14.97
CA MET A 91 -7.55 -3.05 14.15
C MET A 91 -8.49 -4.22 13.85
N ILE A 92 -9.33 -4.62 14.82
CA ILE A 92 -10.33 -5.67 14.62
C ILE A 92 -11.41 -5.20 13.64
N LEU A 93 -11.92 -3.97 13.80
CA LEU A 93 -12.92 -3.40 12.89
C LEU A 93 -12.39 -3.35 11.45
N ARG A 94 -11.18 -2.84 11.26
CA ARG A 94 -10.53 -2.77 9.94
C ARG A 94 -10.33 -4.16 9.31
N ARG A 95 -10.02 -5.17 10.12
CA ARG A 95 -9.93 -6.56 9.64
C ARG A 95 -11.30 -7.08 9.19
N LYS A 96 -12.36 -6.81 9.96
CA LYS A 96 -13.73 -7.22 9.60
C LYS A 96 -14.18 -6.57 8.29
N GLN A 97 -13.91 -5.27 8.12
CA GLN A 97 -14.21 -4.54 6.88
C GLN A 97 -13.50 -5.16 5.69
N ARG A 98 -12.19 -5.43 5.80
CA ARG A 98 -11.44 -6.08 4.71
C ARG A 98 -12.00 -7.45 4.34
N ILE A 99 -12.29 -8.29 5.35
CA ILE A 99 -12.87 -9.63 5.10
C ILE A 99 -14.23 -9.51 4.40
N GLN A 100 -15.04 -8.52 4.77
CA GLN A 100 -16.32 -8.25 4.13
C GLN A 100 -16.14 -7.81 2.66
N GLU A 101 -15.23 -6.87 2.41
CA GLU A 101 -14.90 -6.41 1.06
C GLU A 101 -14.38 -7.56 0.19
N GLU A 102 -13.45 -8.37 0.70
CA GLU A 102 -12.92 -9.56 0.01
C GLU A 102 -14.02 -10.60 -0.27
N GLY A 103 -14.92 -10.82 0.69
CA GLY A 103 -16.07 -11.71 0.54
C GLY A 103 -17.04 -11.25 -0.54
N GLU A 104 -17.33 -9.96 -0.61
CA GLU A 104 -18.17 -9.38 -1.68
C GLU A 104 -17.49 -9.47 -3.05
N LEU A 105 -16.19 -9.18 -3.14
CA LEU A 105 -15.43 -9.34 -4.37
C LEU A 105 -15.43 -10.79 -4.85
N TYR A 106 -15.26 -11.75 -3.94
CA TYR A 106 -15.34 -13.18 -4.26
C TYR A 106 -16.73 -13.58 -4.74
N ARG A 107 -17.80 -13.08 -4.09
CA ARG A 107 -19.19 -13.31 -4.50
C ARG A 107 -19.46 -12.79 -5.91
N LEU A 108 -19.03 -11.56 -6.21
CA LEU A 108 -19.18 -10.96 -7.54
C LEU A 108 -18.39 -11.73 -8.59
N HIS A 109 -17.15 -12.12 -8.28
CA HIS A 109 -16.33 -12.94 -9.15
C HIS A 109 -16.98 -14.29 -9.47
N GLN A 110 -17.50 -14.99 -8.46
CA GLN A 110 -18.19 -16.27 -8.66
C GLN A 110 -19.45 -16.11 -9.51
N SER A 111 -20.23 -15.04 -9.28
CA SER A 111 -21.41 -14.74 -10.08
C SER A 111 -21.07 -14.47 -11.54
N MET A 112 -20.01 -13.67 -11.79
CA MET A 112 -19.53 -13.41 -13.15
C MET A 112 -19.01 -14.68 -13.81
N HIS A 113 -18.28 -15.52 -13.08
CA HIS A 113 -17.75 -16.79 -13.59
C HIS A 113 -18.87 -17.73 -14.02
N ASN A 114 -19.88 -17.94 -13.16
CA ASN A 114 -21.03 -18.80 -13.47
C ASN A 114 -21.77 -18.30 -14.73
N ALA A 115 -22.07 -16.99 -14.81
CA ALA A 115 -22.74 -16.42 -15.97
C ALA A 115 -21.92 -16.57 -17.28
N MET A 116 -20.59 -16.49 -17.19
CA MET A 116 -19.71 -16.72 -18.35
C MET A 116 -19.63 -18.19 -18.75
N GLU A 117 -19.67 -19.13 -17.80
CA GLU A 117 -19.79 -20.56 -18.12
C GLU A 117 -21.12 -20.87 -18.80
N ASP A 118 -22.23 -20.31 -18.32
CA ASP A 118 -23.53 -20.42 -18.99
C ASP A 118 -23.46 -19.89 -20.43
N LEU A 119 -22.84 -18.73 -20.64
CA LEU A 119 -22.65 -18.13 -21.96
C LEU A 119 -21.75 -18.96 -22.89
N ARG A 120 -20.83 -19.75 -22.31
CA ARG A 120 -19.94 -20.64 -23.05
C ARG A 120 -20.68 -21.88 -23.55
N LEU A 121 -21.58 -22.42 -22.72
CA LEU A 121 -22.39 -23.60 -23.01
C LEU A 121 -23.65 -23.29 -23.83
N LEU A 122 -24.09 -22.03 -23.84
CA LEU A 122 -25.24 -21.59 -24.59
C LEU A 122 -25.01 -21.77 -26.09
N ASP A 123 -25.71 -22.74 -26.68
CA ASP A 123 -25.81 -22.90 -28.12
C ASP A 123 -26.85 -21.88 -28.63
N GLY A 124 -26.38 -20.83 -29.29
CA GLY A 124 -27.16 -19.61 -29.47
C GLY A 124 -28.28 -19.77 -30.50
N SER A 125 -29.51 -19.36 -30.13
CA SER A 125 -30.65 -18.90 -30.96
C SER A 125 -30.49 -18.94 -32.51
N GLY A 126 -30.29 -20.13 -33.10
CA GLY A 126 -30.24 -20.35 -34.54
C GLY A 126 -28.87 -20.21 -35.23
N GLN A 127 -27.76 -20.02 -34.52
CA GLN A 127 -26.41 -19.94 -35.12
C GLN A 127 -25.56 -21.16 -34.72
N LYS A 128 -24.93 -21.81 -35.72
CA LYS A 128 -24.15 -23.06 -35.62
C LYS A 128 -22.87 -23.02 -34.75
N GLU A 129 -22.61 -21.92 -34.04
CA GLU A 129 -21.33 -21.64 -33.40
C GLU A 129 -21.52 -21.37 -31.90
N ALA A 130 -21.63 -22.44 -31.11
CA ALA A 130 -21.61 -22.39 -29.65
C ALA A 130 -20.45 -21.52 -29.13
N GLY A 131 -20.70 -20.71 -28.09
CA GLY A 131 -19.67 -19.90 -27.44
C GLY A 131 -19.17 -18.67 -28.22
N ARG A 132 -19.86 -18.23 -29.30
CA ARG A 132 -19.53 -16.96 -29.98
C ARG A 132 -19.62 -15.75 -29.03
N LEU A 133 -20.70 -15.64 -28.24
CA LEU A 133 -20.90 -14.52 -27.31
C LEU A 133 -19.84 -14.50 -26.20
N TYR A 134 -19.45 -15.67 -25.69
CA TYR A 134 -18.37 -15.82 -24.72
C TYR A 134 -17.05 -15.24 -25.24
N ARG A 135 -16.67 -15.55 -26.50
CA ARG A 135 -15.45 -15.01 -27.14
C ARG A 135 -15.49 -13.49 -27.25
N VAL A 136 -16.62 -12.92 -27.67
CA VAL A 136 -16.81 -11.47 -27.80
C VAL A 136 -16.74 -10.78 -26.43
N ALA A 137 -17.39 -11.33 -25.40
CA ALA A 137 -17.40 -10.76 -24.05
C ALA A 137 -15.99 -10.73 -23.41
N LEU A 138 -15.10 -11.63 -23.80
CA LEU A 138 -13.71 -11.66 -23.31
C LEU A 138 -12.80 -10.63 -23.98
N GLU A 139 -13.19 -10.05 -25.12
CA GLU A 139 -12.39 -9.04 -25.81
C GLU A 139 -12.13 -7.83 -24.89
N LYS A 140 -10.87 -7.39 -24.79
CA LYS A 140 -10.46 -6.25 -23.96
C LYS A 140 -10.30 -4.95 -24.74
N LYS A 141 -11.08 -4.79 -25.81
CA LYS A 141 -11.04 -3.61 -26.70
C LYS A 141 -11.44 -2.35 -25.92
N GLY A 142 -10.63 -1.30 -25.99
CA GLY A 142 -10.91 0.01 -25.36
C GLY A 142 -10.68 0.10 -23.84
N ILE A 143 -10.49 -1.03 -23.14
CA ILE A 143 -10.40 -1.04 -21.66
C ILE A 143 -9.11 -0.40 -21.13
N PHE A 144 -7.97 -0.66 -21.78
CA PHE A 144 -6.66 -0.16 -21.35
C PHE A 144 -6.28 1.20 -21.98
N GLY A 145 -7.21 1.84 -22.69
CA GLY A 145 -7.00 3.12 -23.36
C GLY A 145 -7.30 4.33 -22.47
N LYS A 146 -7.09 5.53 -23.02
CA LYS A 146 -7.45 6.80 -22.39
C LYS A 146 -8.96 6.90 -22.09
N ASP A 147 -9.78 6.26 -22.93
CA ASP A 147 -11.24 6.31 -22.86
C ASP A 147 -11.85 5.05 -22.20
N GLY A 148 -11.07 4.30 -21.40
CA GLY A 148 -11.53 3.05 -20.78
C GLY A 148 -12.56 3.25 -19.67
N VAL A 149 -12.41 4.30 -18.86
CA VAL A 149 -13.39 4.71 -17.84
C VAL A 149 -13.72 6.19 -18.06
N PRO A 150 -14.99 6.56 -18.34
CA PRO A 150 -15.35 7.96 -18.52
C PRO A 150 -15.09 8.78 -17.26
N ILE A 151 -14.50 9.97 -17.42
CA ILE A 151 -14.05 10.82 -16.31
C ILE A 151 -15.21 11.27 -15.41
N GLU A 152 -16.43 11.31 -15.95
CA GLU A 152 -17.65 11.67 -15.24
C GLU A 152 -18.03 10.64 -14.17
N TYR A 153 -17.70 9.36 -14.38
CA TYR A 153 -17.96 8.29 -13.41
C TYR A 153 -16.83 8.12 -12.38
N ALA A 154 -15.63 8.64 -12.66
CA ALA A 154 -14.49 8.61 -11.73
C ALA A 154 -14.58 9.66 -10.60
N ARG A 155 -15.75 10.29 -10.40
CA ARG A 155 -15.96 11.30 -9.35
C ARG A 155 -15.93 10.66 -7.96
N ALA A 156 -15.10 11.23 -7.09
CA ALA A 156 -15.02 10.81 -5.69
C ALA A 156 -16.29 11.21 -4.91
N GLN A 157 -16.62 10.42 -3.89
CA GLN A 157 -17.68 10.77 -2.95
C GLN A 157 -17.28 12.01 -2.13
N THR A 158 -18.25 12.87 -1.86
CA THR A 158 -18.09 14.11 -1.09
C THR A 158 -18.88 14.04 0.21
N ASP A 159 -18.44 14.77 1.25
CA ASP A 159 -19.07 14.73 2.57
C ASP A 159 -20.51 15.28 2.57
N THR A 160 -20.79 16.29 1.73
CA THR A 160 -22.14 16.85 1.54
C THR A 160 -22.44 16.96 0.05
N PRO A 161 -23.70 16.73 -0.37
CA PRO A 161 -24.06 16.82 -1.78
C PRO A 161 -23.95 18.25 -2.31
N ALA A 162 -23.78 18.38 -3.63
CA ALA A 162 -23.84 19.67 -4.30
C ALA A 162 -25.26 20.26 -4.27
N LYS A 163 -25.37 21.57 -4.57
CA LYS A 163 -26.66 22.27 -4.71
C LYS A 163 -27.61 21.56 -5.69
N GLU A 164 -27.05 21.07 -6.79
CA GLU A 164 -27.72 20.18 -7.73
C GLU A 164 -26.99 18.82 -7.71
N PRO A 165 -27.52 17.80 -7.03
CA PRO A 165 -26.83 16.53 -6.86
C PRO A 165 -26.84 15.66 -8.12
N TRP A 166 -27.86 15.82 -8.98
CA TRP A 166 -28.04 15.05 -10.20
C TRP A 166 -28.66 15.92 -11.29
N ASN A 167 -28.07 15.88 -12.49
CA ASN A 167 -28.59 16.58 -13.65
C ASN A 167 -29.68 15.72 -14.32
N HIS A 168 -30.94 16.05 -14.07
CA HIS A 168 -32.08 15.39 -14.72
C HIS A 168 -32.32 15.82 -16.17
N GLY A 169 -31.73 16.95 -16.59
CA GLY A 169 -31.84 17.50 -17.94
C GLY A 169 -30.74 17.05 -18.90
N TRP A 170 -30.03 15.96 -18.58
CA TRP A 170 -28.97 15.44 -19.44
C TRP A 170 -29.54 15.04 -20.82
N THR A 171 -28.93 15.55 -21.89
CA THR A 171 -29.27 15.26 -23.29
C THR A 171 -28.00 14.87 -24.06
N THR A 172 -28.17 14.16 -25.18
CA THR A 172 -27.07 13.58 -25.97
C THR A 172 -26.42 14.56 -26.96
N ASP A 173 -26.71 15.85 -26.87
CA ASP A 173 -26.37 16.86 -27.88
C ASP A 173 -24.84 16.96 -28.06
N LYS A 174 -24.33 16.51 -29.21
CA LYS A 174 -22.89 16.39 -29.49
C LYS A 174 -22.20 17.72 -29.84
N THR A 175 -22.86 18.86 -29.66
CA THR A 175 -22.44 20.15 -30.27
C THR A 175 -21.63 21.06 -29.35
N THR A 176 -21.35 20.65 -28.10
CA THR A 176 -20.53 21.46 -27.18
C THR A 176 -19.43 20.61 -26.55
N ILE A 177 -18.30 20.50 -27.25
CA ILE A 177 -16.99 20.16 -26.67
C ILE A 177 -15.98 21.14 -27.25
#